data_AF-A0A3B1E5V9-F1
#
_entry.id   AF-A0A3B1E5V9-F1
#
_cell.length_a   1.000
_cell.length_b   1.000
_cell.length_c   1.000
_cell.angle_alpha   90.00
_cell.angle_beta   90.00
_cell.angle_gamma   90.00
#
_symmetry.space_group_name_H-M   'P 1'
#
loop_
_entity.id
_entity.type
_entity.pdbx_description
1 polymer ?
#
loop_
_entity_poly.entity_id
_entity_poly.type
_entity_poly.pdbx_seq_one_letter_code
_entity_poly.pdbx_strand_id
1 'polypeptide(L)'
;MTNLTKKSFLFTLCCMLFMTTSTFAQKEKSPATKKEVKVEKAKVVKTASGLELKTNNDKASYGIGINIGKSMKQDELELNIDALIDGLKDAVNGKKPVLNDEE
;
A
#
# COMPACT_ATOMS: atom_id res chain seq x y z
N MET A 1 -45.59 14.59 -23.20
CA MET A 1 -45.37 15.38 -21.97
C MET A 1 -45.28 14.43 -20.77
N THR A 2 -44.27 13.55 -20.73
CA THR A 2 -44.20 12.42 -19.76
C THR A 2 -42.76 11.98 -19.39
N ASN A 3 -41.72 12.68 -19.86
CA ASN A 3 -40.30 12.29 -19.62
C ASN A 3 -39.51 13.29 -18.75
N LEU A 4 -40.12 14.40 -18.33
CA LEU A 4 -39.43 15.44 -17.55
C LEU A 4 -39.59 15.23 -16.03
N THR A 5 -40.67 14.60 -15.58
CA THR A 5 -40.95 14.34 -14.17
C THR A 5 -40.16 13.15 -13.60
N LYS A 6 -39.82 12.14 -14.41
CA LYS A 6 -39.03 10.98 -13.96
C LYS A 6 -37.54 11.31 -13.74
N LYS A 7 -37.00 12.25 -14.53
CA LYS A 7 -35.60 12.69 -14.43
C LYS A 7 -35.36 13.62 -13.24
N SER A 8 -36.36 14.44 -12.88
CA SER A 8 -36.34 15.27 -11.67
C SER A 8 -36.55 14.47 -10.37
N PHE A 9 -37.17 13.27 -10.45
CA PHE A 9 -37.39 12.40 -9.29
C PHE A 9 -36.20 11.45 -9.05
N LEU A 10 -35.54 11.00 -10.12
CA LEU A 10 -34.36 10.12 -10.03
C LEU A 10 -33.09 10.88 -9.58
N PHE A 11 -33.03 12.20 -9.78
CA PHE A 11 -31.89 13.03 -9.38
C PHE A 11 -31.95 13.46 -7.89
N THR A 12 -33.16 13.59 -7.32
CA THR A 12 -33.38 14.00 -5.91
C THR A 12 -33.26 12.84 -4.91
N LEU A 13 -33.18 11.59 -5.38
CA LEU A 13 -32.95 10.41 -4.54
C LEU A 13 -31.45 10.15 -4.24
N CYS A 14 -30.53 10.86 -4.91
CA CYS A 14 -29.07 10.67 -4.75
C CYS A 14 -28.39 11.70 -3.82
N CYS A 15 -29.04 12.81 -3.48
CA CYS A 15 -28.41 13.91 -2.72
C CYS A 15 -28.69 13.93 -1.21
N MET A 16 -29.46 12.96 -0.66
CA MET A 16 -29.93 13.04 0.73
C MET A 16 -29.25 12.07 1.72
N LEU A 17 -28.12 11.44 1.37
CA LEU A 17 -27.45 10.50 2.29
C LEU A 17 -25.95 10.67 2.55
N PHE A 18 -25.19 11.59 1.92
CA PHE A 18 -23.79 11.81 2.33
C PHE A 18 -23.29 13.26 2.15
N MET A 19 -24.07 14.22 2.68
CA MET A 19 -23.53 15.51 3.14
C MET A 19 -23.63 15.59 4.66
N THR A 20 -22.68 14.96 5.35
CA THR A 20 -22.30 15.36 6.70
C THR A 20 -20.85 15.85 6.66
N THR A 21 -20.76 17.15 6.88
CA THR A 21 -19.58 18.00 6.89
C THR A 21 -18.62 17.58 8.02
N SER A 22 -17.48 16.96 7.67
CA SER A 22 -16.32 16.97 8.57
C SER A 22 -15.60 18.29 8.40
N THR A 23 -15.98 19.26 9.24
CA THR A 23 -15.23 20.48 9.50
C THR A 23 -13.86 20.10 10.06
N PHE A 24 -12.81 20.14 9.24
CA PHE A 24 -11.43 20.21 9.74
C PHE A 24 -11.06 21.69 9.93
N ALA A 25 -11.12 22.14 11.18
CA ALA A 25 -10.51 23.38 11.62
C ALA A 25 -9.12 23.07 12.20
N GLN A 26 -8.06 23.37 11.46
CA GLN A 26 -6.78 23.75 12.07
C GLN A 26 -6.12 24.85 11.22
N LYS A 27 -6.18 26.05 11.77
CA LYS A 27 -5.54 27.28 11.29
C LYS A 27 -4.09 27.33 11.78
N GLU A 28 -3.18 27.49 10.81
CA GLU A 28 -1.82 28.06 10.81
C GLU A 28 -0.64 27.47 11.63
N LYS A 29 0.46 27.36 10.86
CA LYS A 29 1.89 27.62 11.16
C LYS A 29 2.76 26.51 11.76
N SER A 30 3.44 25.81 10.86
CA SER A 30 4.90 25.90 10.60
C SER A 30 5.49 24.53 10.25
N PRO A 31 6.09 24.40 9.05
CA PRO A 31 7.28 23.57 8.94
C PRO A 31 8.38 24.39 8.26
N ALA A 32 9.08 25.18 9.06
CA ALA A 32 10.41 25.67 8.70
C ALA A 32 11.36 25.40 9.86
N THR A 33 11.46 24.13 10.24
CA THR A 33 12.70 23.64 10.85
C THR A 33 13.36 22.74 9.83
N LYS A 34 14.20 23.37 9.00
CA LYS A 34 15.43 22.80 8.47
C LYS A 34 16.17 22.15 9.64
N LYS A 35 15.83 20.91 10.00
CA LYS A 35 16.79 20.02 10.63
C LYS A 35 17.55 19.40 9.48
N GLU A 36 18.68 20.04 9.19
CA GLU A 36 19.81 19.40 8.56
C GLU A 36 19.90 17.98 9.11
N VAL A 37 19.60 16.99 8.28
CA VAL A 37 20.08 15.65 8.51
C VAL A 37 21.56 15.73 8.22
N LYS A 38 22.29 16.12 9.27
CA LYS A 38 23.70 15.87 9.44
C LYS A 38 23.93 14.43 9.03
N VAL A 39 24.69 14.29 7.94
CA VAL A 39 25.24 13.06 7.42
C VAL A 39 25.96 12.36 8.57
N GLU A 40 25.26 11.44 9.24
CA GLU A 40 25.83 10.58 10.26
C GLU A 40 25.75 9.15 9.74
N LYS A 41 26.85 8.78 9.07
CA LYS A 41 27.37 7.43 8.81
C LYS A 41 26.30 6.36 8.59
N ALA A 42 26.09 6.07 7.31
CA ALA A 42 25.40 4.88 6.81
C ALA A 42 25.91 3.60 7.50
N LYS A 43 25.21 3.17 8.56
CA LYS A 43 25.24 1.77 8.97
C LYS A 43 24.38 1.04 7.95
N VAL A 44 25.04 0.54 6.91
CA VAL A 44 24.49 -0.44 6.00
C VAL A 44 23.95 -1.60 6.84
N VAL A 45 22.63 -1.66 7.02
CA VAL A 45 21.98 -2.82 7.63
C VAL A 45 22.01 -3.90 6.56
N LYS A 46 23.07 -4.70 6.57
CA LYS A 46 23.20 -5.91 5.77
C LYS A 46 22.20 -6.91 6.31
N THR A 47 21.20 -7.26 5.51
CA THR A 47 20.24 -8.33 5.82
C THR A 47 20.94 -9.69 5.74
N ALA A 48 20.33 -10.74 6.29
CA ALA A 48 20.89 -12.11 6.27
C ALA A 48 21.10 -12.64 4.84
N SER A 49 20.33 -12.14 3.86
CA SER A 49 20.49 -12.42 2.43
C SER A 49 21.58 -11.57 1.75
N GLY A 50 22.32 -10.75 2.51
CA GLY A 50 23.36 -9.86 1.98
C GLY A 50 22.83 -8.59 1.31
N LEU A 51 21.52 -8.37 1.29
CA LEU A 51 20.89 -7.16 0.76
C LEU A 51 21.19 -5.96 1.67
N GLU A 52 21.81 -4.93 1.09
CA GLU A 52 22.13 -3.68 1.75
C GLU A 52 20.94 -2.71 1.64
N LEU A 53 20.27 -2.41 2.74
CA LEU A 53 19.14 -1.47 2.76
C LEU A 53 19.64 -0.03 2.74
N LYS A 54 19.92 0.50 1.54
CA LYS A 54 20.54 1.82 1.34
C LYS A 54 19.51 2.93 1.32
N THR A 55 18.40 2.70 0.63
CA THR A 55 17.37 3.72 0.41
C THR A 55 16.22 3.58 1.40
N ASN A 56 15.43 4.63 1.54
CA ASN A 56 14.17 4.57 2.31
C ASN A 56 13.18 3.59 1.68
N ASN A 57 13.21 3.44 0.35
CA ASN A 57 12.37 2.48 -0.35
C ASN A 57 12.77 1.04 0.01
N ASP A 58 14.06 0.73 0.06
CA ASP A 58 14.55 -0.60 0.44
C ASP A 58 14.07 -0.99 1.84
N LYS A 59 14.16 -0.05 2.80
CA LYS A 59 13.70 -0.25 4.18
C LYS A 59 12.19 -0.44 4.27
N ALA A 60 11.42 0.33 3.52
CA ALA A 60 9.96 0.20 3.46
C ALA A 60 9.55 -1.18 2.90
N SER A 61 10.14 -1.58 1.78
CA SER A 61 9.91 -2.88 1.13
C SER A 61 10.29 -4.04 2.05
N TYR A 62 11.43 -3.96 2.74
CA TYR A 62 11.83 -4.97 3.72
C TYR A 62 10.88 -5.04 4.93
N GLY A 63 10.39 -3.87 5.40
CA GLY A 63 9.39 -3.80 6.47
C GLY A 63 8.06 -4.45 6.09
N ILE A 64 7.60 -4.26 4.86
CA ILE A 64 6.40 -4.93 4.31
C ILE A 64 6.63 -6.45 4.31
N GLY A 65 7.77 -6.91 3.81
CA GLY A 65 8.12 -8.34 3.79
C GLY A 65 8.15 -8.98 5.19
N ILE A 66 8.66 -8.27 6.20
CA ILE A 66 8.63 -8.76 7.60
C ILE A 66 7.20 -8.95 8.09
N ASN A 67 6.30 -8.01 7.80
CA ASN A 67 4.92 -8.11 8.29
C ASN A 67 4.21 -9.30 7.66
N ILE A 68 4.36 -9.48 6.34
CA ILE A 68 3.78 -10.60 5.60
C ILE A 68 4.32 -11.94 6.14
N GLY A 69 5.64 -12.08 6.25
CA GLY A 69 6.27 -13.31 6.74
C GLY A 69 5.92 -13.64 8.20
N LYS A 70 5.68 -12.62 9.05
CA LYS A 70 5.20 -12.84 10.41
C LYS A 70 3.80 -13.44 10.42
N SER A 71 2.86 -12.88 9.63
CA SER A 71 1.51 -13.43 9.52
C SER A 71 1.53 -14.87 9.00
N MET A 72 2.31 -15.15 7.95
CA MET A 72 2.45 -16.52 7.41
C MET A 72 2.98 -17.51 8.45
N LYS A 73 3.94 -17.08 9.28
CA LYS A 73 4.49 -17.91 10.35
C LYS A 73 3.46 -18.15 11.47
N GLN A 74 2.62 -17.17 11.77
CA GLN A 74 1.56 -17.30 12.77
C GLN A 74 0.49 -18.30 12.34
N ASP A 75 0.19 -18.33 11.04
CA ASP A 75 -0.80 -19.22 10.45
C ASP A 75 -0.20 -20.61 10.11
N GLU A 76 1.07 -20.85 10.42
CA GLU A 76 1.81 -22.10 10.19
C GLU A 76 1.66 -22.66 8.77
N LEU A 77 1.56 -21.78 7.78
CA LEU A 77 1.37 -22.18 6.40
C LEU A 77 2.65 -22.85 5.86
N GLU A 78 2.54 -24.09 5.42
CA GLU A 78 3.61 -24.82 4.73
C GLU A 78 3.75 -24.32 3.28
N LEU A 79 4.42 -23.17 3.11
CA LEU A 79 4.59 -22.53 1.81
C LEU A 79 6.04 -22.62 1.35
N ASN A 80 6.20 -22.87 0.05
CA ASN A 80 7.48 -22.69 -0.61
C ASN A 80 7.75 -21.19 -0.79
N ILE A 81 8.62 -20.63 0.05
CA ILE A 81 8.92 -19.19 0.07
C ILE A 81 9.58 -18.72 -1.23
N ASP A 82 10.42 -19.56 -1.85
CA ASP A 82 11.09 -19.20 -3.11
C ASP A 82 10.06 -19.08 -4.25
N ALA A 83 9.14 -20.04 -4.34
CA ALA A 83 8.04 -19.99 -5.31
C ALA A 83 7.10 -18.80 -5.08
N LEU A 84 6.81 -18.46 -3.82
CA LEU A 84 6.02 -17.28 -3.46
C LEU A 84 6.70 -15.99 -3.91
N ILE A 85 8.01 -15.84 -3.64
CA ILE A 85 8.78 -14.67 -4.03
C ILE A 85 8.81 -14.53 -5.55
N ASP A 86 8.96 -15.63 -6.29
CA ASP A 86 8.96 -15.59 -7.75
C ASP A 86 7.58 -15.25 -8.32
N GLY A 87 6.49 -15.79 -7.75
CA GLY A 87 5.12 -15.37 -8.09
C GLY A 87 4.88 -13.89 -7.81
N LEU A 88 5.37 -13.36 -6.70
CA LEU A 88 5.30 -11.93 -6.36
C LEU A 88 6.06 -11.08 -7.38
N LYS A 89 7.28 -11.47 -7.77
CA LYS A 89 8.06 -10.77 -8.80
C LYS A 89 7.35 -10.81 -10.14
N ASP A 90 6.80 -11.95 -10.53
CA ASP A 90 6.12 -12.12 -11.82
C ASP A 90 4.85 -11.27 -11.88
N ALA A 91 4.06 -11.22 -10.81
CA ALA A 91 2.89 -10.34 -10.70
C ALA A 91 3.27 -8.85 -10.81
N VAL A 92 4.31 -8.41 -10.10
CA VAL A 92 4.79 -7.01 -10.16
C VAL A 92 5.32 -6.65 -11.54
N ASN A 93 5.98 -7.58 -12.22
CA ASN A 93 6.48 -7.39 -13.58
C ASN A 93 5.41 -7.59 -14.66
N GLY A 94 4.16 -7.90 -14.29
CA GLY A 94 3.07 -8.14 -15.23
C GLY A 94 3.27 -9.38 -16.10
N LYS A 95 4.05 -10.36 -15.64
CA LYS A 95 4.18 -11.64 -16.34
C LYS A 95 2.89 -12.44 -16.17
N LYS A 96 2.58 -13.26 -17.18
CA LYS A 96 1.50 -14.23 -17.05
C LYS A 96 1.83 -15.18 -15.90
N PRO A 97 0.87 -15.44 -14.99
CA PRO A 97 1.02 -16.49 -13.99
C PRO A 97 1.39 -17.80 -14.67
N VAL A 98 2.34 -18.55 -14.11
CA VAL A 98 2.63 -19.93 -14.53
C VAL A 98 1.52 -20.89 -14.05
N LEU A 99 0.60 -20.40 -13.23
CA LEU A 99 -0.62 -21.09 -12.88
C LEU A 99 -1.52 -21.10 -14.12
N ASN A 100 -1.77 -22.29 -14.66
CA ASN A 100 -2.85 -22.48 -15.61
C ASN A 100 -4.16 -22.23 -14.86
N ASP A 101 -5.12 -21.54 -15.47
CA ASP A 101 -6.40 -21.14 -14.85
C ASP A 101 -7.35 -22.31 -14.46
N GLU A 102 -6.82 -23.54 -14.33
CA GLU A 102 -7.58 -24.78 -14.14
C GLU A 102 -7.41 -25.45 -12.77
N GLU A 103 -6.79 -24.80 -11.78
CA GLU A 103 -6.72 -25.28 -10.39
C GLU A 103 -7.52 -24.41 -9.40
#